data_AF-A0A931UEZ8-F1
#
_entry.id   AF-A0A931UEZ8-F1
#
_cell.length_a   1.000
_cell.length_b   1.000
_cell.length_c   1.000
_cell.angle_alpha   90.00
_cell.angle_beta   90.00
_cell.angle_gamma   90.00
#
_symmetry.space_group_name_H-M   'P 1'
#
loop_
_entity.id
_entity.type
_entity.pdbx_description
1 polymer ?
#
loop_
_entity_poly.entity_id
_entity_poly.type
_entity_poly.pdbx_seq_one_letter_code
_entity_poly.pdbx_strand_id
1 'polypeptide(L)' 'DKLTVPDVRFNRRIGDYEGLCYSVDGRLLSAGDYQRHLQEALPGAEDRELLQSAFRSGSWITEVKEAA' A
#
# COMPACT_ATOMS: atom_id res chain seq x y z
N ASP A 1 -1.45 15.63 1.98
CA ASP A 1 -0.64 14.59 2.65
C ASP A 1 0.68 14.36 1.97
N LYS A 2 1.70 13.89 2.70
CA LYS A 2 3.01 13.53 2.14
C LYS A 2 3.09 12.01 2.03
N LEU A 3 3.54 11.49 0.89
CA LEU A 3 3.84 10.07 0.73
C LEU A 3 5.03 9.70 1.61
N THR A 4 4.92 8.55 2.29
CA THR A 4 5.96 8.02 3.17
C THR A 4 6.30 6.59 2.79
N VAL A 5 7.53 6.19 3.06
CA VAL A 5 7.97 4.80 2.90
C VAL A 5 7.56 4.03 4.17
N PRO A 6 6.97 2.83 4.05
CA PRO A 6 6.68 2.00 5.20
C PRO A 6 7.97 1.53 5.89
N ASP A 7 7.86 1.14 7.16
CA ASP A 7 8.94 0.47 7.88
C ASP A 7 9.42 -0.77 7.10
N VAL A 8 10.74 -0.99 7.07
CA VAL A 8 11.39 -2.07 6.30
C VAL A 8 10.92 -3.49 6.69
N ARG A 9 10.30 -3.63 7.87
CA ARG A 9 9.77 -4.88 8.41
C ARG A 9 8.31 -5.12 8.01
N PHE A 10 7.61 -4.10 7.49
CA PHE A 10 6.21 -4.20 7.09
C PHE A 10 6.02 -5.19 5.91
N ASN A 11 5.03 -6.08 6.05
CA ASN A 11 4.51 -6.94 4.99
C ASN A 11 5.59 -7.76 4.24
N ARG A 12 6.52 -8.35 5.00
CA ARG A 12 7.63 -9.12 4.45
C ARG A 12 7.26 -10.58 4.20
N ARG A 13 7.72 -11.10 3.06
CA ARG A 13 7.56 -12.49 2.61
C ARG A 13 8.88 -13.27 2.55
N ILE A 14 9.98 -12.67 2.98
CA ILE A 14 11.32 -13.25 2.99
C ILE A 14 12.16 -12.65 4.12
N GLY A 15 13.14 -13.43 4.61
CA GLY A 15 14.15 -13.01 5.58
C GLY A 15 13.64 -12.98 7.03
N ASP A 16 14.40 -12.33 7.91
CA ASP A 16 14.19 -12.40 9.37
C ASP A 16 12.85 -11.86 9.88
N TYR A 17 12.14 -11.07 9.05
CA TYR A 17 10.84 -10.50 9.38
C TYR A 17 9.67 -11.16 8.64
N GLU A 18 9.93 -12.25 7.92
CA GLU A 18 8.91 -13.01 7.21
C GLU A 18 7.79 -13.45 8.16
N GLY A 19 6.55 -13.15 7.78
CA GLY A 19 5.35 -13.54 8.54
C GLY A 19 5.13 -12.77 9.84
N LEU A 20 6.02 -11.84 10.22
CA LEU A 20 5.83 -11.01 11.41
C LEU A 20 4.84 -9.87 11.17
N CYS A 21 4.06 -9.54 12.20
CA CYS A 21 2.93 -8.62 12.14
C CYS A 21 3.33 -7.17 12.42
N TYR A 22 4.35 -6.64 11.73
CA TYR A 22 4.71 -5.22 11.85
C TYR A 22 3.75 -4.33 11.08
N SER A 23 3.34 -3.19 11.66
CA SER A 23 2.56 -2.13 11.01
C SER A 23 3.39 -1.29 10.03
N VAL A 24 2.73 -0.42 9.26
CA VAL A 24 3.38 0.51 8.31
C VAL A 24 4.40 1.43 8.99
N ASP A 25 4.22 1.74 10.26
CA ASP A 25 5.11 2.58 11.08
C ASP A 25 6.02 1.77 12.03
N GLY A 26 6.08 0.44 11.91
CA GLY A 26 7.08 -0.38 12.58
C GLY A 26 6.73 -0.88 13.99
N ARG A 27 5.45 -0.82 14.39
CA ARG A 27 4.95 -1.41 15.64
C ARG A 27 4.60 -2.88 15.43
N LEU A 28 4.94 -3.74 16.38
CA LEU A 28 4.51 -5.14 16.35
C LEU A 28 3.05 -5.23 16.80
N LEU A 29 2.20 -5.81 15.98
CA LEU A 29 0.76 -5.97 16.21
C LEU A 29 0.40 -7.41 16.59
N SER A 30 -0.77 -7.57 17.19
CA SER A 30 -1.42 -8.88 17.29
C SER A 30 -1.83 -9.36 15.90
N ALA A 31 -2.03 -10.68 15.73
CA ALA A 31 -2.48 -11.22 14.45
C ALA A 31 -3.82 -10.63 13.99
N GLY A 32 -4.77 -10.43 14.91
CA GLY A 32 -6.08 -9.86 14.61
C GLY A 32 -6.00 -8.38 14.19
N ASP A 33 -5.22 -7.59 14.92
CA ASP A 33 -5.02 -6.18 14.58
C ASP A 33 -4.23 -6.02 13.28
N TYR A 34 -3.29 -6.93 13.00
CA TYR A 34 -2.57 -6.94 11.74
C TYR A 34 -3.48 -7.19 10.55
N GLN A 35 -4.43 -8.13 10.64
CA GLN A 35 -5.40 -8.35 9.55
C GLN A 35 -6.25 -7.10 9.27
N ARG A 36 -6.70 -6.40 10.31
CA ARG A 36 -7.42 -5.12 10.15
C ARG A 36 -6.52 -4.06 9.52
N HIS A 37 -5.29 -3.92 10.04
CA HIS A 37 -4.29 -2.98 9.53
C HIS A 37 -3.97 -3.22 8.05
N LEU A 38 -3.90 -4.48 7.60
CA LEU A 38 -3.67 -4.82 6.19
C LEU A 38 -4.81 -4.35 5.27
N GLN A 39 -6.07 -4.41 5.73
CA GLN A 39 -7.22 -3.94 4.95
C GLN A 39 -7.21 -2.43 4.77
N GLU A 40 -6.67 -1.68 5.73
CA GLU A 40 -6.54 -0.23 5.67
C GLU A 40 -5.30 0.22 4.87
N ALA A 41 -4.21 -0.55 4.95
CA ALA A 41 -2.91 -0.17 4.39
C ALA A 41 -2.64 -0.66 2.97
N LEU A 42 -3.31 -1.73 2.51
CA LEU A 42 -3.08 -2.33 1.20
C LEU A 42 -4.31 -2.18 0.29
N PRO A 43 -4.10 -1.98 -1.02
CA PRO A 43 -5.21 -1.93 -1.97
C PRO A 43 -6.04 -3.22 -1.98
N GLY A 44 -7.34 -3.07 -1.73
CA GLY A 44 -8.34 -4.14 -1.73
C GLY A 44 -8.92 -4.44 -3.12
N ALA A 45 -10.01 -5.19 -3.14
CA ALA A 45 -10.72 -5.52 -4.39
C ALA A 45 -11.40 -4.28 -4.99
N GLU A 46 -12.08 -3.49 -4.16
CA GLU A 46 -12.77 -2.26 -4.60
C GLU A 46 -11.82 -1.24 -5.22
N ASP A 47 -10.63 -1.06 -4.62
CA ASP A 47 -9.59 -0.18 -5.18
C ASP A 47 -9.16 -0.63 -6.59
N ARG A 48 -9.02 -1.95 -6.80
CA ARG A 48 -8.61 -2.51 -8.09
C ARG A 48 -9.69 -2.32 -9.14
N GLU A 49 -10.97 -2.46 -8.78
CA GLU A 49 -12.09 -2.22 -9.69
C GLU A 49 -12.18 -0.75 -10.08
N LEU A 50 -12.04 0.15 -9.11
CA LEU A 50 -11.99 1.59 -9.35
C LEU A 50 -10.84 1.95 -10.31
N LEU A 51 -9.63 1.44 -10.06
CA LEU A 51 -8.47 1.70 -10.90
C LEU A 51 -8.64 1.17 -12.33
N GLN A 52 -9.32 0.04 -12.54
CA GLN A 52 -9.61 -0.44 -13.90
C GLN A 52 -10.45 0.57 -14.70
N SER A 53 -11.40 1.25 -14.06
CA SER A 53 -12.22 2.27 -14.75
C SER A 53 -11.36 3.48 -15.15
N ALA A 54 -10.47 3.92 -14.26
CA ALA A 54 -9.55 5.02 -14.51
C ALA A 54 -8.58 4.69 -15.65
N PHE A 55 -7.98 3.49 -15.65
CA PHE A 55 -7.07 3.08 -16.73
C PHE A 55 -7.72 3.04 -18.11
N ARG A 56 -9.04 2.77 -18.20
CA ARG A 56 -9.77 2.81 -19.47
C ARG A 56 -10.01 4.23 -19.98
N SER A 57 -10.24 5.21 -19.11
CA SER A 57 -10.52 6.59 -19.52
C SER A 57 -9.27 7.37 -19.93
N GLY A 58 -8.09 7.00 -19.40
CA GLY A 58 -6.83 7.69 -19.68
C GLY A 58 -6.70 9.09 -19.06
N SER A 59 -7.77 9.61 -18.46
CA SER A 59 -7.84 10.95 -17.85
C SER A 59 -7.30 11.05 -16.43
N TRP A 60 -6.76 9.95 -15.89
CA TRP A 60 -6.28 9.83 -14.52
C TRP A 60 -4.86 10.38 -14.32
N ILE A 61 -4.14 10.63 -15.42
CA ILE A 61 -2.81 11.22 -15.42
C ILE A 61 -2.84 12.53 -16.23
N THR A 62 -2.26 13.58 -15.66
CA THR A 62 -2.04 14.85 -16.38
C THR A 62 -0.93 14.67 -17.42
N GLU A 63 -0.97 15.47 -18.47
CA GLU A 63 0.11 15.53 -19.46
C GLU A 63 1.47 15.76 -18.78
N VAL A 64 2.49 15.06 -19.27
CA VAL A 64 3.86 15.27 -18.84
C VAL A 64 4.26 16.68 -19.26
N LYS A 65 4.46 17.59 -18.30
CA LYS A 65 5.18 18.83 -18.58
C LYS A 65 6.62 18.44 -18.91
N GLU A 66 7.08 18.75 -20.12
CA GLU A 66 8.51 18.74 -20.40
C GLU A 66 9.20 19.62 -19.33
N ALA A 67 10.19 19.05 -18.66
CA ALA A 67 11.02 19.79 -17.73
C ALA A 67 11.85 20.79 -18.54
N ALA A 68 11.55 22.08 -18.36
CA ALA A 68 12.34 23.19 -18.89
C ALA A 68 13.70 23.30 -18.18
#